data_AF-A0A359M574-F1
#
_entry.id   AF-A0A359M574-F1
#
_cell.length_a   1.000
_cell.length_b   1.000
_cell.length_c   1.000
_cell.angle_alpha   90.00
_cell.angle_beta   90.00
_cell.angle_gamma   90.00
#
_symmetry.space_group_name_H-M   'P 1'
#
loop_
_entity.id
_entity.type
_entity.pdbx_description
1 polymer ?
#
loop_
_entity_poly.entity_id
_entity_poly.type
_entity_poly.pdbx_seq_one_letter_code
_entity_poly.pdbx_strand_id
1 'polypeptide(L)'
;MHGAVAQGRREDPREPGGGASAALRPLRTGMAHAARGLASFVTAAAVFLGLQVLLGLWLATDPGFVPDLRQAQRAFDLEDWETAKRHLEPLSRRGSPSADYLLGEMYAEGKGVKRDVARALQHLERAAEADVVRAQFLLGRLYAYGEAVPRNVVRAHYWLSLAALQERQNVPELLRALEMVMSTSEIEEAWAMAERRVPGARRRVNEAGR
;
A
#
# COMPACT_ATOMS: atom_id res chain seq x y z
N MET A 1 107.62 9.14 -5.42
CA MET A 1 108.66 8.67 -6.37
C MET A 1 108.17 7.34 -6.93
N HIS A 2 107.37 7.32 -8.00
CA HIS A 2 107.68 7.56 -9.42
C HIS A 2 108.73 6.60 -10.02
N GLY A 3 108.29 5.89 -11.08
CA GLY A 3 109.12 5.26 -12.11
C GLY A 3 109.38 3.77 -11.86
N ALA A 4 109.37 2.87 -12.85
CA ALA A 4 109.45 3.06 -14.29
C ALA A 4 108.95 1.76 -15.00
N VAL A 5 108.11 1.87 -16.03
CA VAL A 5 108.45 1.85 -17.47
C VAL A 5 108.79 0.46 -18.02
N ALA A 6 107.99 -0.01 -18.98
CA ALA A 6 108.46 -0.65 -20.21
C ALA A 6 107.36 -0.61 -21.29
N GLN A 7 107.68 0.02 -22.43
CA GLN A 7 106.88 0.12 -23.66
C GLN A 7 107.18 -1.02 -24.64
N GLY A 8 106.23 -1.26 -25.57
CA GLY A 8 106.53 -1.58 -26.97
C GLY A 8 106.24 -3.02 -27.40
N ARG A 9 105.07 -3.26 -28.03
CA ARG A 9 104.84 -3.35 -29.50
C ARG A 9 104.69 -4.79 -30.00
N ARG A 10 103.55 -5.09 -30.63
CA ARG A 10 103.44 -5.61 -32.01
C ARG A 10 101.98 -5.57 -32.49
N GLU A 11 101.86 -5.29 -33.78
CA GLU A 11 100.68 -4.90 -34.53
C GLU A 11 99.75 -6.09 -34.88
N ASP A 12 98.46 -5.75 -34.99
CA ASP A 12 97.41 -6.11 -35.98
C ASP A 12 97.77 -7.01 -37.19
N PRO A 13 96.81 -7.58 -37.99
CA PRO A 13 95.39 -7.19 -38.15
C PRO A 13 94.37 -8.34 -38.38
N ARG A 14 93.06 -8.03 -38.28
CA ARG A 14 92.02 -8.36 -39.29
C ARG A 14 90.60 -8.07 -38.76
N GLU A 15 90.12 -6.87 -39.08
CA GLU A 15 88.70 -6.56 -39.40
C GLU A 15 88.30 -7.33 -40.69
N PRO A 16 87.00 -7.59 -41.01
CA PRO A 16 85.92 -6.59 -40.88
C PRO A 16 84.50 -7.12 -40.57
N GLY A 17 83.60 -6.20 -40.26
CA GLY A 17 82.24 -6.29 -40.80
C GLY A 17 81.08 -5.84 -39.91
N GLY A 18 80.85 -4.53 -39.88
CA GLY A 18 79.54 -3.97 -40.29
C GLY A 18 78.29 -4.29 -39.46
N GLY A 19 77.88 -3.30 -38.66
CA GLY A 19 76.54 -2.74 -38.85
C GLY A 19 75.43 -3.18 -37.87
N ALA A 20 74.90 -2.14 -37.23
CA ALA A 20 73.49 -1.94 -36.87
C ALA A 20 73.01 -2.29 -35.46
N SER A 21 72.51 -1.23 -34.83
CA SER A 21 71.26 -1.16 -34.06
C SER A 21 71.22 -1.70 -32.64
N ALA A 22 71.25 -0.72 -31.73
CA ALA A 22 70.45 -0.63 -30.52
C ALA A 22 69.25 -1.60 -30.43
N ALA A 23 69.23 -2.42 -29.39
CA ALA A 23 68.02 -3.09 -28.93
C ALA A 23 68.10 -3.38 -27.42
N LEU A 24 67.36 -2.58 -26.63
CA LEU A 24 67.00 -2.85 -25.24
C LEU A 24 66.25 -4.19 -25.17
N ARG A 25 66.74 -5.14 -24.35
CA ARG A 25 65.98 -6.34 -23.98
C ARG A 25 65.32 -6.16 -22.60
N PRO A 26 64.02 -6.46 -22.46
CA PRO A 26 63.26 -6.10 -21.28
C PRO A 26 63.39 -7.13 -20.15
N LEU A 27 63.53 -6.65 -18.92
CA LEU A 27 63.17 -7.39 -17.71
C LEU A 27 61.64 -7.40 -17.61
N ARG A 28 60.98 -8.48 -18.02
CA ARG A 28 59.53 -8.60 -17.91
C ARG A 28 59.08 -9.98 -17.46
N THR A 29 59.27 -10.28 -16.19
CA THR A 29 58.54 -11.36 -15.50
C THR A 29 58.40 -10.99 -14.03
N GLY A 30 57.24 -10.46 -13.62
CA GLY A 30 57.01 -10.14 -12.21
C GLY A 30 55.69 -9.47 -11.82
N MET A 31 54.73 -9.22 -12.72
CA MET A 31 53.48 -8.53 -12.34
C MET A 31 52.19 -9.11 -12.94
N ALA A 32 52.16 -10.41 -13.27
CA ALA A 32 50.94 -11.04 -13.82
C ALA A 32 50.06 -11.77 -12.77
N HIS A 33 50.48 -11.88 -11.50
CA HIS A 33 49.74 -12.63 -10.48
C HIS A 33 48.90 -11.77 -9.52
N ALA A 34 49.09 -10.45 -9.47
CA ALA A 34 48.34 -9.58 -8.57
C ALA A 34 46.93 -9.19 -9.09
N ALA A 35 46.70 -9.21 -10.41
CA ALA A 35 45.45 -8.75 -11.01
C ALA A 35 44.31 -9.79 -11.02
N ARG A 36 44.60 -11.10 -10.87
CA ARG A 36 43.57 -12.16 -10.89
C ARG A 36 42.81 -12.32 -9.57
N GLY A 37 43.40 -11.90 -8.45
CA GLY A 37 42.72 -11.90 -7.16
C GLY A 37 41.57 -10.90 -7.11
N LEU A 38 41.82 -9.64 -7.50
CA LEU A 38 40.86 -8.54 -7.40
C LEU A 38 39.59 -8.74 -8.26
N ALA A 39 39.71 -9.30 -9.46
CA ALA A 39 38.55 -9.58 -10.32
C ALA A 39 37.62 -10.67 -9.74
N SER A 40 38.17 -11.65 -9.03
CA SER A 40 37.41 -12.72 -8.36
C SER A 40 36.70 -12.22 -7.10
N PHE A 41 37.26 -11.23 -6.40
CA PHE A 41 36.61 -10.60 -5.24
C PHE A 41 35.47 -9.65 -5.64
N VAL A 42 35.63 -8.89 -6.72
CA VAL A 42 34.58 -7.98 -7.22
C VAL A 42 33.35 -8.75 -7.72
N THR A 43 33.56 -9.90 -8.38
CA THR A 43 32.47 -10.77 -8.82
C THR A 43 31.74 -11.44 -7.65
N ALA A 44 32.46 -11.92 -6.64
CA ALA A 44 31.85 -12.49 -5.44
C ALA A 44 30.99 -11.48 -4.65
N ALA A 45 31.46 -10.24 -4.52
CA ALA A 45 30.70 -9.18 -3.85
C ALA A 45 29.42 -8.78 -4.61
N ALA A 46 29.48 -8.70 -5.95
CA ALA A 46 28.31 -8.40 -6.78
C ALA A 46 27.25 -9.51 -6.72
N VAL A 47 27.66 -10.78 -6.66
CA VAL A 47 26.75 -11.92 -6.47
C VAL A 47 26.11 -11.90 -5.08
N PHE A 48 26.87 -11.57 -4.03
CA PHE A 48 26.34 -11.47 -2.67
C PHE A 48 25.31 -10.34 -2.53
N LEU A 49 25.60 -9.16 -3.09
CA LEU A 49 24.64 -8.04 -3.16
C LEU A 49 23.40 -8.41 -4.00
N GLY A 50 23.59 -9.06 -5.14
CA GLY A 50 22.47 -9.57 -5.95
C GLY A 50 21.60 -10.57 -5.18
N LEU A 51 22.22 -11.47 -4.42
CA LEU A 51 21.52 -12.46 -3.59
C LEU A 51 20.79 -11.79 -2.42
N GLN A 52 21.37 -10.77 -1.80
CA GLN A 52 20.73 -9.98 -0.74
C GLN A 52 19.52 -9.21 -1.27
N VAL A 53 19.62 -8.62 -2.47
CA VAL A 53 18.49 -7.95 -3.12
C VAL A 53 17.40 -8.96 -3.50
N LEU A 54 17.76 -10.11 -4.07
CA LEU A 54 16.80 -11.17 -4.42
C LEU A 54 16.15 -11.79 -3.19
N LEU A 55 16.91 -12.01 -2.11
CA LEU A 55 16.40 -12.48 -0.84
C LEU A 55 15.48 -11.43 -0.19
N GLY A 56 15.84 -10.15 -0.26
CA GLY A 56 14.98 -9.05 0.18
C GLY A 56 13.69 -8.96 -0.64
N LEU A 57 13.78 -9.19 -1.96
CA LEU A 57 12.62 -9.22 -2.85
C LEU A 57 11.72 -10.44 -2.57
N TRP A 58 12.32 -11.59 -2.23
CA TRP A 58 11.61 -12.82 -1.87
C TRP A 58 10.94 -12.72 -0.49
N LEU A 59 11.62 -12.14 0.50
CA LEU A 59 11.07 -11.85 1.84
C LEU A 59 9.99 -10.76 1.81
N ALA A 60 10.03 -9.84 0.84
CA ALA A 60 9.02 -8.78 0.69
C ALA A 60 7.64 -9.31 0.24
N THR A 61 7.57 -10.54 -0.25
CA THR A 61 6.32 -11.20 -0.64
C THR A 61 6.04 -12.37 0.28
N ASP A 62 5.19 -12.18 1.31
CA ASP A 62 4.65 -13.28 2.13
C ASP A 62 3.88 -14.26 1.22
N PRO A 63 4.43 -15.44 0.87
CA PRO A 63 3.86 -16.30 -0.18
C PRO A 63 2.52 -16.95 0.20
N GLY A 64 2.03 -16.73 1.43
CA GLY A 64 0.79 -17.30 1.96
C GLY A 64 -0.29 -16.28 2.30
N PHE A 65 -0.05 -14.98 2.11
CA PHE A 65 -1.06 -13.98 2.45
C PHE A 65 -2.13 -13.86 1.37
N VAL A 66 -3.32 -14.41 1.65
CA VAL A 66 -4.50 -14.27 0.82
C VAL A 66 -5.53 -13.40 1.56
N PRO A 67 -5.95 -12.25 1.00
CA PRO A 67 -7.01 -11.44 1.59
C PRO A 67 -8.31 -12.25 1.71
N ASP A 68 -8.90 -12.30 2.91
CA ASP A 68 -10.10 -13.08 3.21
C ASP A 68 -10.96 -12.30 4.20
N LEU A 69 -12.23 -12.10 3.84
CA LEU A 69 -13.18 -11.32 4.64
C LEU A 69 -13.45 -11.99 5.99
N ARG A 70 -13.42 -13.33 6.05
CA ARG A 70 -13.66 -14.04 7.31
C ARG A 70 -12.51 -13.86 8.29
N GLN A 71 -11.27 -13.87 7.80
CA GLN A 71 -10.10 -13.55 8.61
C GLN A 71 -10.10 -12.09 9.05
N ALA A 72 -10.44 -11.17 8.14
CA ALA A 72 -10.62 -9.77 8.48
C ALA A 72 -11.65 -9.56 9.59
N GLN A 73 -12.82 -10.20 9.50
CA GLN A 73 -13.87 -10.09 10.52
C GLN A 73 -13.40 -10.66 11.87
N ARG A 74 -12.75 -11.83 11.88
CA ARG A 74 -12.21 -12.39 13.12
C ARG A 74 -11.17 -11.47 13.75
N ALA A 75 -10.27 -10.90 12.95
CA ALA A 75 -9.28 -9.94 13.42
C ALA A 75 -9.97 -8.68 13.98
N PHE A 76 -11.03 -8.20 13.32
CA PHE A 76 -11.86 -7.08 13.78
C PHE A 76 -12.53 -7.39 15.13
N ASP A 77 -13.09 -8.59 15.29
CA ASP A 77 -13.75 -9.03 16.52
C ASP A 77 -12.75 -9.22 17.69
N LEU A 78 -11.50 -9.54 17.36
CA LEU A 78 -10.38 -9.67 18.30
C LEU A 78 -9.63 -8.35 18.53
N GLU A 79 -10.10 -7.25 17.95
CA GLU A 79 -9.46 -5.93 18.00
C GLU A 79 -8.02 -5.90 17.44
N ASP A 80 -7.66 -6.90 16.62
CA ASP A 80 -6.43 -6.90 15.83
C ASP A 80 -6.64 -6.06 14.56
N TRP A 81 -6.61 -4.75 14.76
CA TRP A 81 -6.92 -3.78 13.72
C TRP A 81 -5.91 -3.79 12.57
N GLU A 82 -4.64 -4.08 12.83
CA GLU A 82 -3.62 -4.14 11.79
C GLU A 82 -3.85 -5.33 10.87
N THR A 83 -4.09 -6.52 11.43
CA THR A 83 -4.43 -7.69 10.62
C THR A 83 -5.76 -7.48 9.90
N ALA A 84 -6.77 -6.94 10.57
CA ALA A 84 -8.05 -6.63 9.94
C ALA A 84 -7.85 -5.72 8.72
N LYS A 85 -7.19 -4.57 8.90
CA LYS A 85 -6.92 -3.63 7.81
C LYS A 85 -6.11 -4.26 6.68
N ARG A 86 -5.09 -5.06 7.00
CA ARG A 86 -4.25 -5.76 6.01
C ARG A 86 -5.09 -6.66 5.09
N HIS A 87 -6.07 -7.38 5.63
CA HIS A 87 -7.00 -8.18 4.82
C HIS A 87 -8.07 -7.31 4.11
N LEU A 88 -8.54 -6.24 4.74
CA LEU A 88 -9.63 -5.41 4.22
C LEU A 88 -9.21 -4.52 3.04
N GLU A 89 -8.04 -3.89 3.07
CA GLU A 89 -7.61 -2.96 2.03
C GLU A 89 -7.60 -3.60 0.62
N PRO A 90 -7.02 -4.79 0.41
CA PRO A 90 -7.09 -5.46 -0.89
C PRO A 90 -8.51 -5.85 -1.29
N LEU A 91 -9.37 -6.25 -0.33
CA LEU A 91 -10.76 -6.62 -0.61
C LEU A 91 -11.59 -5.40 -1.02
N SER A 92 -11.42 -4.27 -0.34
CA SER A 92 -12.03 -2.99 -0.71
C SER A 92 -11.57 -2.53 -2.10
N ARG A 93 -10.27 -2.61 -2.41
CA ARG A 93 -9.77 -2.33 -3.78
C ARG A 93 -10.38 -3.21 -4.86
N ARG A 94 -10.82 -4.42 -4.51
CA ARG A 94 -11.55 -5.34 -5.41
C ARG A 94 -13.07 -5.12 -5.41
N GLY A 95 -13.56 -4.07 -4.74
CA GLY A 95 -14.97 -3.70 -4.71
C GLY A 95 -15.81 -4.52 -3.73
N SER A 96 -15.22 -5.11 -2.68
CA SER A 96 -15.99 -5.83 -1.65
C SER A 96 -16.77 -4.85 -0.76
N PRO A 97 -18.12 -4.84 -0.79
CA PRO A 97 -18.91 -3.91 0.01
C PRO A 97 -18.78 -4.14 1.51
N SER A 98 -18.61 -5.40 1.94
CA SER A 98 -18.38 -5.73 3.34
C SER A 98 -17.02 -5.23 3.83
N ALA A 99 -16.00 -5.27 2.98
CA ALA A 99 -14.70 -4.74 3.34
C ALA A 99 -14.72 -3.21 3.41
N ASP A 100 -15.41 -2.55 2.48
CA ASP A 100 -15.66 -1.12 2.53
C ASP A 100 -16.44 -0.71 3.79
N TYR A 101 -17.46 -1.47 4.19
CA TYR A 101 -18.15 -1.21 5.45
C TYR A 101 -17.21 -1.25 6.65
N LEU A 102 -16.40 -2.31 6.78
CA LEU A 102 -15.49 -2.46 7.92
C LEU A 102 -14.39 -1.39 7.93
N LEU A 103 -13.79 -1.05 6.79
CA LEU A 103 -12.83 0.07 6.71
C LEU A 103 -13.50 1.40 7.06
N GLY A 104 -14.74 1.61 6.60
CA GLY A 104 -15.54 2.76 6.95
C GLY A 104 -15.75 2.88 8.47
N GLU A 105 -16.09 1.79 9.14
CA GLU A 105 -16.21 1.72 10.60
C GLU A 105 -14.87 2.02 11.29
N MET A 106 -13.75 1.45 10.80
CA MET A 106 -12.42 1.72 11.35
C MET A 106 -12.07 3.20 11.31
N TYR A 107 -12.28 3.86 10.18
CA TYR A 107 -12.00 5.28 10.02
C TYR A 107 -12.98 6.19 10.80
N ALA A 108 -14.25 5.81 10.88
CA ALA A 108 -15.26 6.58 11.61
C ALA A 108 -14.97 6.63 13.11
N GLU A 109 -14.56 5.49 13.69
CA GLU A 109 -14.34 5.33 15.13
C GLU A 109 -12.88 5.47 15.54
N GLY A 110 -11.93 5.40 14.59
CA GLY A 110 -10.50 5.41 14.87
C GLY A 110 -9.96 4.08 15.40
N LYS A 111 -10.56 2.94 14.98
CA LYS A 111 -10.11 1.60 15.37
C LYS A 111 -8.83 1.23 14.62
N GLY A 112 -7.69 1.26 15.33
CA GLY A 112 -6.35 0.98 14.78
C GLY A 112 -5.88 1.94 13.70
N VAL A 113 -6.58 3.05 13.49
CA VAL A 113 -6.21 4.13 12.57
C VAL A 113 -6.56 5.46 13.21
N LYS A 114 -5.89 6.54 12.79
CA LYS A 114 -6.36 7.88 13.17
C LYS A 114 -7.78 8.07 12.60
N ARG A 115 -8.71 8.49 13.47
CA ARG A 115 -10.08 8.83 13.08
C ARG A 115 -10.07 9.81 11.91
N ASP A 116 -10.78 9.46 10.84
CA ASP A 116 -10.88 10.22 9.59
C ASP A 116 -12.27 10.00 8.98
N VAL A 117 -13.22 10.86 9.36
CA VAL A 117 -14.62 10.72 8.93
C VAL A 117 -14.77 10.93 7.42
N ALA A 118 -13.93 11.75 6.79
CA ALA A 118 -14.00 11.96 5.35
C ALA A 118 -13.68 10.66 4.59
N ARG A 119 -12.64 9.93 4.99
CA ARG A 119 -12.36 8.59 4.45
C ARG A 119 -13.46 7.59 4.81
N ALA A 120 -13.97 7.66 6.03
CA ALA A 120 -15.06 6.79 6.46
C ALA A 120 -16.27 6.93 5.52
N LEU A 121 -16.68 8.17 5.21
CA LEU A 121 -17.79 8.44 4.30
C LEU A 121 -17.55 7.84 2.92
N GLN A 122 -16.36 7.98 2.33
CA GLN A 122 -16.07 7.40 1.02
C GLN A 122 -16.24 5.88 1.01
N HIS A 123 -15.74 5.20 2.04
CA HIS A 123 -15.89 3.75 2.17
C HIS A 123 -17.35 3.35 2.43
N LEU A 124 -18.03 4.05 3.35
CA LEU A 124 -19.41 3.76 3.71
C LEU A 124 -20.40 4.05 2.59
N GLU A 125 -20.20 5.10 1.80
CA GLU A 125 -21.02 5.42 0.62
C GLU A 125 -20.98 4.27 -0.39
N ARG A 126 -19.77 3.77 -0.74
CA ARG A 126 -19.64 2.59 -1.62
C ARG A 126 -20.36 1.36 -1.08
N ALA A 127 -20.22 1.08 0.22
CA ALA A 127 -20.88 -0.06 0.85
C ALA A 127 -22.41 0.12 0.90
N ALA A 128 -22.89 1.33 1.20
CA ALA A 128 -24.31 1.65 1.29
C ALA A 128 -25.01 1.64 -0.07
N GLU A 129 -24.31 2.07 -1.12
CA GLU A 129 -24.75 1.97 -2.51
C GLU A 129 -24.89 0.53 -2.98
N ALA A 130 -24.10 -0.39 -2.40
CA ALA A 130 -24.22 -1.83 -2.58
C ALA A 130 -25.17 -2.50 -1.56
N ASP A 131 -26.09 -1.73 -0.96
CA ASP A 131 -27.15 -2.18 -0.05
C ASP A 131 -26.66 -2.86 1.25
N VAL A 132 -25.44 -2.55 1.69
CA VAL A 132 -24.98 -2.95 3.02
C VAL A 132 -25.73 -2.14 4.08
N VAL A 133 -26.74 -2.76 4.70
CA VAL A 133 -27.64 -2.15 5.69
C VAL A 133 -26.89 -1.47 6.83
N ARG A 134 -25.80 -2.08 7.33
CA ARG A 134 -24.97 -1.50 8.40
C ARG A 134 -24.27 -0.21 7.94
N ALA A 135 -23.85 -0.13 6.68
CA ALA A 135 -23.24 1.07 6.11
C ALA A 135 -24.27 2.19 5.93
N GLN A 136 -25.46 1.86 5.41
CA GLN A 136 -26.59 2.80 5.30
C GLN A 136 -26.96 3.39 6.67
N PHE A 137 -27.07 2.54 7.69
CA PHE A 137 -27.34 2.99 9.06
C PHE A 137 -26.23 3.91 9.61
N LEU A 138 -24.96 3.53 9.43
CA LEU A 138 -23.84 4.31 9.93
C LEU A 138 -23.72 5.66 9.21
N LEU A 139 -23.94 5.73 7.89
CA LEU A 139 -24.04 6.99 7.15
C LEU A 139 -25.18 7.87 7.70
N GLY A 140 -26.34 7.26 7.91
CA GLY A 140 -27.49 7.90 8.53
C GLY A 140 -27.14 8.59 9.85
N ARG A 141 -26.45 7.87 10.73
CA ARG A 141 -25.95 8.39 12.01
C ARG A 141 -24.94 9.51 11.83
N LEU A 142 -23.92 9.33 10.98
CA LEU A 142 -22.87 10.34 10.76
C LEU A 142 -23.47 11.67 10.29
N TYR A 143 -24.42 11.64 9.35
CA TYR A 143 -25.11 12.85 8.89
C TYR A 143 -26.08 13.43 9.93
N ALA A 144 -26.69 12.60 10.78
CA ALA A 144 -27.61 13.05 11.83
C ALA A 144 -26.89 13.84 12.93
N TYR A 145 -25.72 13.34 13.38
CA TYR A 145 -24.96 13.95 14.48
C TYR A 145 -23.96 15.02 14.01
N GLY A 146 -23.63 15.07 12.71
CA GLY A 146 -22.71 16.06 12.17
C GLY A 146 -21.27 15.89 12.68
N GLU A 147 -20.86 14.66 12.98
CA GLU A 147 -19.52 14.38 13.49
C GLU A 147 -18.49 14.53 12.37
N ALA A 148 -17.79 15.67 12.32
CA ALA A 148 -16.77 16.02 11.33
C ALA A 148 -17.26 16.18 9.87
N VAL A 149 -18.57 16.06 9.62
CA VAL A 149 -19.24 16.56 8.42
C VAL A 149 -20.42 17.45 8.79
N PRO A 150 -20.80 18.44 7.95
CA PRO A 150 -21.98 19.24 8.20
C PRO A 150 -23.21 18.35 8.39
N ARG A 151 -23.92 18.57 9.50
CA ARG A 151 -25.18 17.88 9.78
C ARG A 151 -26.11 18.04 8.57
N ASN A 152 -26.65 16.92 8.10
CA ASN A 152 -27.58 16.90 6.97
C ASN A 152 -28.71 15.92 7.27
N VAL A 153 -29.78 16.44 7.85
CA VAL A 153 -30.92 15.62 8.29
C VAL A 153 -31.66 14.96 7.13
N VAL A 154 -31.67 15.57 5.94
CA VAL A 154 -32.25 14.99 4.72
C VAL A 154 -31.47 13.75 4.28
N ARG A 155 -30.14 13.83 4.18
CA ARG A 155 -29.29 12.67 3.87
C ARG A 155 -29.33 11.61 4.95
N ALA A 156 -29.38 12.03 6.23
CA ALA A 156 -29.51 11.11 7.35
C ALA A 156 -30.79 10.29 7.23
N HIS A 157 -31.93 10.96 7.04
CA HIS A 157 -33.24 10.35 6.85
C HIS A 157 -33.25 9.43 5.62
N TYR A 158 -32.71 9.87 4.48
CA TYR A 158 -32.61 9.07 3.26
C TYR A 158 -31.90 7.73 3.50
N TRP A 159 -30.69 7.74 4.07
CA TRP A 159 -29.94 6.51 4.31
C TRP A 159 -30.59 5.61 5.36
N LEU A 160 -31.17 6.19 6.42
CA LEU A 160 -31.91 5.43 7.43
C LEU A 160 -33.18 4.81 6.87
N SER A 161 -33.88 5.49 5.97
CA SER A 161 -35.07 4.95 5.30
C SER A 161 -34.72 3.71 4.47
N LEU A 162 -33.59 3.73 3.75
CA LEU A 162 -33.11 2.56 3.01
C LEU A 162 -32.71 1.40 3.95
N ALA A 163 -32.05 1.71 5.06
CA ALA A 163 -31.69 0.70 6.05
C ALA A 163 -32.94 0.08 6.71
N ALA A 164 -33.98 0.88 6.96
CA ALA A 164 -35.23 0.42 7.55
C ALA A 164 -36.00 -0.56 6.65
N LEU A 165 -35.94 -0.38 5.32
CA LEU A 165 -36.57 -1.28 4.35
C LEU A 165 -36.03 -2.72 4.37
N GLN A 166 -34.83 -2.91 4.91
CA GLN A 166 -34.11 -4.18 4.92
C GLN A 166 -34.15 -4.86 6.31
N GLU A 167 -34.88 -4.28 7.28
CA GLU A 167 -35.27 -4.85 8.59
C GLU A 167 -34.23 -5.68 9.35
N ARG A 168 -33.09 -5.06 9.72
CA ARG A 168 -32.06 -5.77 10.53
C ARG A 168 -31.60 -5.06 11.80
N GLN A 169 -31.98 -3.81 12.04
CA GLN A 169 -31.51 -3.01 13.18
C GLN A 169 -32.62 -2.08 13.70
N ASN A 170 -32.46 -1.50 14.90
CA ASN A 170 -33.34 -0.47 15.51
C ASN A 170 -33.31 0.88 14.74
N VAL A 171 -33.33 0.82 13.41
CA VAL A 171 -33.37 1.96 12.49
C VAL A 171 -34.63 2.81 12.64
N PRO A 172 -35.84 2.23 12.88
CA PRO A 172 -37.07 3.02 12.94
C PRO A 172 -37.08 4.08 14.06
N GLU A 173 -36.37 3.85 15.17
CA GLU A 173 -36.32 4.79 16.30
C GLU A 173 -35.57 6.07 15.94
N LEU A 174 -34.36 5.95 15.38
CA LEU A 174 -33.56 7.10 14.95
C LEU A 174 -34.24 7.86 13.81
N LEU A 175 -34.89 7.13 12.89
CA LEU A 175 -35.65 7.74 11.80
C LEU A 175 -36.82 8.59 12.34
N ARG A 176 -37.61 8.06 13.27
CA ARG A 176 -38.70 8.82 13.93
C ARG A 176 -38.17 10.04 14.67
N ALA A 177 -37.07 9.88 15.41
CA ALA A 177 -36.45 11.00 16.13
C ALA A 177 -36.01 12.13 15.19
N LEU A 178 -35.51 11.80 13.99
CA LEU A 178 -35.20 12.80 12.96
C LEU A 178 -36.46 13.48 12.44
N GLU A 179 -37.51 12.73 12.13
CA GLU A 179 -38.77 13.29 11.62
C GLU A 179 -39.42 14.28 12.60
N MET A 180 -39.24 14.11 13.93
CA MET A 180 -39.73 15.06 14.92
C MET A 180 -39.03 16.44 14.87
N VAL A 181 -37.80 16.50 14.36
CA VAL A 181 -36.99 17.73 14.32
C VAL A 181 -36.82 18.31 12.91
N MET A 182 -37.34 17.62 11.90
CA MET A 182 -37.29 18.04 10.50
C MET A 182 -38.53 18.86 10.12
N SER A 183 -38.36 19.79 9.18
CA SER A 183 -39.49 20.45 8.52
C SER A 183 -40.19 19.50 7.54
N THR A 184 -41.46 19.77 7.23
CA THR A 184 -42.21 19.00 6.24
C THR A 184 -41.50 18.95 4.89
N SER A 185 -40.91 20.07 4.44
CA SER A 185 -40.17 20.10 3.18
C SER A 185 -38.95 19.17 3.18
N GLU A 186 -38.21 19.11 4.28
CA GLU A 186 -37.04 18.23 4.40
C GLU A 186 -37.45 16.74 4.43
N ILE A 187 -38.56 16.43 5.09
CA ILE A 187 -39.11 15.06 5.12
C ILE A 187 -39.54 14.65 3.70
N GLU A 188 -40.25 15.50 2.98
CA GLU A 188 -40.66 15.22 1.60
C GLU A 188 -39.47 15.10 0.65
N GLU A 189 -38.42 15.91 0.82
CA GLU A 189 -37.18 15.79 0.05
C GLU A 189 -36.48 14.44 0.31
N ALA A 190 -36.34 14.04 1.58
CA ALA A 190 -35.69 12.80 1.95
C ALA A 190 -36.47 11.57 1.43
N TRP A 191 -37.80 11.58 1.55
CA TRP A 191 -38.64 10.55 0.97
C TRP A 191 -38.56 10.55 -0.56
N ALA A 192 -38.52 11.70 -1.23
CA ALA A 192 -38.34 11.76 -2.67
C ALA A 192 -37.00 11.14 -3.10
N MET A 193 -35.92 11.32 -2.33
CA MET A 193 -34.65 10.61 -2.58
C MET A 193 -34.81 9.10 -2.43
N ALA A 194 -35.45 8.63 -1.35
CA ALA A 194 -35.63 7.21 -1.08
C ALA A 194 -36.53 6.53 -2.13
N GLU A 195 -37.62 7.18 -2.54
CA GLU A 195 -38.55 6.72 -3.57
C GLU A 195 -37.89 6.59 -4.95
N ARG A 196 -36.96 7.50 -5.29
CA ARG A 196 -36.17 7.37 -6.54
C ARG A 196 -35.31 6.12 -6.56
N ARG A 197 -34.80 5.68 -5.41
CA ARG A 197 -33.99 4.46 -5.31
C ARG A 197 -34.85 3.21 -5.17
N VAL A 198 -35.89 3.26 -4.33
CA VAL A 198 -36.80 2.15 -4.05
C VAL A 198 -38.25 2.65 -4.12
N PRO A 199 -38.97 2.41 -5.21
CA PRO A 199 -40.37 2.79 -5.32
C PRO A 199 -41.24 2.15 -4.23
N GLY A 200 -42.09 2.95 -3.59
CA GLY A 200 -42.92 2.57 -2.45
C GLY A 200 -42.19 2.54 -1.11
N ALA A 201 -40.96 3.09 -1.03
CA ALA A 201 -40.16 3.13 0.19
C ALA A 201 -40.93 3.66 1.39
N ARG A 202 -41.58 4.81 1.27
CA ARG A 202 -42.29 5.47 2.39
C ARG A 202 -43.40 4.60 2.96
N ARG A 203 -44.19 3.98 2.08
CA ARG A 203 -45.27 3.09 2.48
C ARG A 203 -44.74 1.88 3.24
N ARG A 204 -43.71 1.22 2.69
CA ARG A 204 -43.12 0.01 3.26
C ARG A 204 -42.48 0.27 4.62
N VAL A 205 -41.75 1.38 4.79
CA VAL A 205 -41.17 1.75 6.09
C VAL A 205 -42.26 2.03 7.13
N ASN A 206 -43.35 2.72 6.74
CA ASN A 206 -44.48 2.98 7.63
C ASN A 206 -45.25 1.71 8.01
N GLU A 207 -45.28 0.70 7.13
CA GLU A 207 -45.85 -0.61 7.41
C GLU A 207 -44.98 -1.45 8.35
N ALA A 208 -43.66 -1.45 8.15
CA ALA A 208 -42.69 -2.16 8.99
C ALA A 208 -42.63 -1.62 10.44
N GLY A 209 -43.01 -0.35 10.64
CA GLY A 209 -43.02 0.30 11.96
C GLY A 209 -44.31 0.16 12.76
N ARG A 210 -45.36 -0.48 12.22
CA ARG A 210 -46.65 -0.72 12.90
C ARG A 210 -46.68 -2.07 13.59
#